data_AF-A0A8T9MVV0-F1
#
_entry.id   AF-A0A8T9MVV0-F1
#
_cell.length_a   1.000
_cell.length_b   1.000
_cell.length_c   1.000
_cell.angle_alpha   90.00
_cell.angle_beta   90.00
_cell.angle_gamma   90.00
#
_symmetry.space_group_name_H-M   'P 1'
#
loop_
_entity.id
_entity.type
_entity.pdbx_description
1 polymer ?
#
loop_
_entity_poly.entity_id
_entity_poly.type
_entity_poly.pdbx_seq_one_letter_code
_entity_poly.pdbx_strand_id
1 'polypeptide(L)'
;MIHYQRPNSVVAYYQQVGRAGRALEHAYGVLLSGVEDDEISKFFIESAFPAPEEVDIVLSVLARMPNGASVPEMRNYLNLSDGKINQTLKLLSLESPAPVVKQGSKWFLTTAPLSDLFWQRVERLTNLRYAEHRQMQDYTHLPFGEHMAFLIRALDGDVNQISTPGLPPLPVSTNPLYIRQAVEFLRRSSIPIEPRKQ
;
A
#
# COMPACT_ATOMS: atom_id res chain seq x y z
N MET A 1 21.37 -5.16 3.93
CA MET A 1 19.95 -4.99 4.30
C MET A 1 19.14 -5.98 3.50
N ILE A 2 18.14 -6.63 4.10
CA ILE A 2 17.29 -7.61 3.40
C ILE A 2 15.83 -7.21 3.60
N HIS A 3 15.10 -7.06 2.50
CA HIS A 3 13.65 -6.82 2.49
C HIS A 3 12.96 -8.10 2.02
N TYR A 4 12.00 -8.57 2.81
CA TYR A 4 11.24 -9.79 2.53
C TYR A 4 9.93 -9.54 1.76
N GLN A 5 9.60 -8.27 1.55
CA GLN A 5 8.40 -7.83 0.84
C GLN A 5 8.74 -6.63 0.00
N ARG A 6 8.13 -6.55 -1.18
CA ARG A 6 8.32 -5.39 -2.06
C ARG A 6 7.74 -4.11 -1.43
N PRO A 7 8.54 -3.04 -1.32
CA PRO A 7 8.05 -1.73 -0.91
C PRO A 7 6.97 -1.19 -1.85
N ASN A 8 6.10 -0.34 -1.30
CA ASN A 8 4.98 0.26 -2.05
C ASN A 8 5.42 1.30 -3.09
N SER A 9 6.61 1.90 -2.94
CA SER A 9 7.16 2.86 -3.90
C SER A 9 8.68 2.91 -3.84
N VAL A 10 9.28 3.36 -4.95
CA VAL A 10 10.72 3.56 -5.09
C VAL A 10 11.25 4.56 -4.07
N VAL A 11 10.52 5.64 -3.84
CA VAL A 11 10.87 6.68 -2.87
C VAL A 11 10.96 6.10 -1.46
N ALA A 12 9.95 5.32 -1.05
CA ALA A 12 9.94 4.67 0.26
C ALA A 12 11.13 3.70 0.41
N TYR A 13 11.42 2.95 -0.65
CA TYR A 13 12.56 2.02 -0.64
C TYR A 13 13.90 2.75 -0.54
N TYR A 14 14.11 3.82 -1.31
CA TYR A 14 15.34 4.62 -1.27
C TYR A 14 15.62 5.17 0.14
N GLN A 15 14.59 5.68 0.82
CA GLN A 15 14.71 6.17 2.19
C GLN A 15 15.10 5.06 3.18
N GLN A 16 14.62 3.83 2.95
CA GLN A 16 14.96 2.68 3.79
C GLN A 16 16.40 2.23 3.58
N VAL A 17 16.83 2.07 2.32
CA VAL A 17 18.21 1.63 2.00
C VAL A 17 19.26 2.70 2.34
N GLY A 18 18.95 3.99 2.21
CA GLY A 18 19.87 5.09 2.53
C GLY A 18 20.26 5.21 4.02
N ARG A 19 19.61 4.44 4.90
CA ARG A 19 19.97 4.33 6.32
C ARG A 19 20.93 3.17 6.60
N ALA A 20 20.99 2.18 5.72
CA ALA A 20 21.87 1.03 5.84
C ALA A 20 23.20 1.29 5.11
N GLY A 21 24.33 1.14 5.80
CA GLY A 21 25.66 1.15 5.16
C GLY A 21 26.47 2.45 5.24
N ARG A 22 26.01 3.48 5.98
CA ARG A 22 26.79 4.74 6.14
C ARG A 22 28.19 4.56 6.75
N ALA A 23 28.42 3.47 7.47
CA ALA A 23 29.70 3.15 8.13
C ALA A 23 30.52 2.08 7.39
N LEU A 24 30.06 1.63 6.20
CA LEU A 24 30.69 0.56 5.44
C LEU A 24 31.13 1.09 4.08
N GLU A 25 32.28 0.62 3.60
CA GLU A 25 32.77 0.95 2.26
C GLU A 25 31.88 0.34 1.17
N HIS A 26 31.38 -0.88 1.41
CA HIS A 26 30.47 -1.59 0.51
C HIS A 26 29.43 -2.39 1.30
N ALA A 27 28.19 -2.50 0.78
CA ALA A 27 27.13 -3.29 1.40
C ALA A 27 26.17 -3.87 0.36
N TYR A 28 25.57 -5.03 0.67
CA TYR A 28 24.48 -5.61 -0.11
C TYR A 28 23.11 -5.09 0.34
N GLY A 29 22.30 -4.68 -0.63
CA GLY A 29 20.85 -4.55 -0.50
C GLY A 29 20.19 -5.71 -1.23
N VAL A 30 19.38 -6.51 -0.53
CA VAL A 30 18.65 -7.64 -1.11
C VAL A 30 17.16 -7.36 -0.96
N LEU A 31 16.44 -7.40 -2.07
CA LEU A 31 14.99 -7.34 -2.10
C LEU A 31 14.46 -8.69 -2.60
N LEU A 32 13.71 -9.37 -1.76
CA LEU A 32 12.96 -10.56 -2.12
C LEU A 32 11.55 -10.12 -2.54
N SER A 33 11.12 -10.55 -3.72
CA SER A 33 9.80 -10.27 -4.28
C SER A 33 9.14 -11.58 -4.67
N GLY A 34 7.87 -11.76 -4.27
CA GLY A 34 7.02 -12.88 -4.65
C GLY A 34 5.84 -12.43 -5.52
N VAL A 35 5.14 -13.38 -6.14
CA VAL A 35 3.89 -13.10 -6.88
C VAL A 35 2.78 -12.65 -5.92
N GLU A 36 2.83 -13.11 -4.68
CA GLU A 36 1.91 -12.72 -3.62
C GLU A 36 2.01 -11.23 -3.30
N ASP A 37 3.18 -10.61 -3.49
CA ASP A 37 3.36 -9.17 -3.27
C ASP A 37 2.55 -8.33 -4.28
N ASP A 38 2.36 -8.84 -5.51
CA ASP A 38 1.54 -8.19 -6.54
C ASP A 38 0.06 -8.18 -6.12
N GLU A 39 -0.47 -9.34 -5.73
CA GLU A 39 -1.87 -9.48 -5.31
C GLU A 39 -2.19 -8.66 -4.06
N ILE A 40 -1.29 -8.67 -3.06
CA ILE A 40 -1.43 -7.87 -1.85
C ILE A 40 -1.46 -6.38 -2.19
N SER A 41 -0.53 -5.93 -3.04
CA SER A 41 -0.47 -4.52 -3.44
C SER A 41 -1.72 -4.10 -4.21
N LYS A 42 -2.15 -4.92 -5.17
CA LYS A 42 -3.38 -4.67 -5.95
C LYS A 42 -4.59 -4.54 -5.04
N PHE A 43 -4.75 -5.45 -4.08
CA PHE A 43 -5.82 -5.37 -3.08
C PHE A 43 -5.79 -4.04 -2.31
N PHE A 44 -4.62 -3.58 -1.87
CA PHE A 44 -4.51 -2.29 -1.18
C PHE A 44 -4.78 -1.09 -2.09
N ILE A 45 -4.43 -1.15 -3.38
CA ILE A 45 -4.73 -0.09 -4.35
C ILE A 45 -6.24 0.00 -4.56
N GLU A 46 -6.89 -1.12 -4.81
CA GLU A 46 -8.34 -1.21 -5.07
C GLU A 46 -9.18 -0.88 -3.82
N SER A 47 -8.72 -1.26 -2.63
CA SER A 47 -9.44 -0.97 -1.38
C SER A 47 -9.15 0.42 -0.77
N ALA A 48 -8.21 1.18 -1.35
CA ALA A 48 -7.82 2.51 -0.86
C ALA A 48 -8.96 3.54 -0.89
N PHE A 49 -9.94 3.35 -1.77
CA PHE A 49 -11.13 4.18 -1.89
C PHE A 49 -12.40 3.33 -1.84
N PRO A 50 -13.54 3.91 -1.42
CA PRO A 50 -14.83 3.25 -1.58
C PRO A 50 -15.24 3.20 -3.04
N ALA A 51 -15.94 2.15 -3.43
CA ALA A 51 -16.58 2.04 -4.73
C ALA A 51 -17.75 3.04 -4.85
N PRO A 52 -18.13 3.46 -6.06
CA PRO A 52 -19.26 4.36 -6.28
C PRO A 52 -20.54 3.91 -5.58
N GLU A 53 -20.85 2.62 -5.64
CA GLU A 53 -22.05 2.05 -5.04
C GLU A 53 -22.02 2.14 -3.51
N GLU A 54 -20.84 1.99 -2.89
CA GLU A 54 -20.68 2.12 -1.44
C GLU A 54 -20.89 3.57 -0.98
N VAL A 55 -20.38 4.54 -1.75
CA VAL A 55 -20.59 5.97 -1.50
C VAL A 55 -22.08 6.32 -1.63
N ASP A 56 -22.72 5.89 -2.70
CA ASP A 56 -24.13 6.18 -2.97
C ASP A 56 -25.05 5.62 -1.87
N ILE A 57 -24.78 4.39 -1.45
CA ILE A 57 -25.57 3.75 -0.39
C ILE A 57 -25.34 4.47 0.96
N VAL A 58 -24.11 4.87 1.30
CA VAL A 58 -23.83 5.64 2.53
C VAL A 58 -24.57 6.98 2.53
N LEU A 59 -24.51 7.73 1.42
CA LEU A 59 -25.22 9.00 1.27
C LEU A 59 -26.74 8.82 1.33
N SER A 60 -27.26 7.76 0.71
CA SER A 60 -28.69 7.42 0.73
C SER A 60 -29.20 7.08 2.13
N VAL A 61 -28.40 6.39 2.94
CA VAL A 61 -28.74 6.10 4.34
C VAL A 61 -28.79 7.39 5.16
N LEU A 62 -27.80 8.27 5.02
CA LEU A 62 -27.80 9.57 5.71
C LEU A 62 -28.97 10.47 5.27
N ALA A 63 -29.35 10.45 3.98
CA ALA A 63 -30.50 11.20 3.48
C ALA A 63 -31.83 10.81 4.16
N ARG A 64 -31.95 9.55 4.61
CA ARG A 64 -33.14 9.05 5.34
C ARG A 64 -33.08 9.32 6.84
N MET A 65 -31.97 9.84 7.36
CA MET A 65 -31.74 10.09 8.78
C MET A 65 -31.49 11.59 9.01
N PRO A 66 -32.54 12.43 9.06
CA PRO A 66 -32.38 13.88 9.21
C PRO A 66 -31.71 14.30 10.54
N ASN A 67 -31.79 13.44 11.56
CA ASN A 67 -31.13 13.64 12.86
C ASN A 67 -29.68 13.10 12.89
N GLY A 68 -29.14 12.73 11.73
CA GLY A 68 -27.82 12.13 11.58
C GLY A 68 -27.73 10.70 12.10
N ALA A 69 -26.63 10.03 11.75
CA ALA A 69 -26.39 8.63 12.07
C ALA A 69 -24.95 8.40 12.54
N SER A 70 -24.78 7.59 13.58
CA SER A 70 -23.50 7.02 13.96
C SER A 70 -23.15 5.82 13.06
N VAL A 71 -21.88 5.41 13.05
CA VAL A 71 -21.44 4.25 12.27
C VAL A 71 -22.18 2.96 12.65
N PRO A 72 -22.39 2.63 13.94
CA PRO A 72 -23.19 1.47 14.32
C PRO A 72 -24.66 1.56 13.86
N GLU A 73 -25.26 2.76 13.89
CA GLU A 73 -26.62 2.97 13.38
C GLU A 73 -26.69 2.74 11.87
N MET A 74 -25.72 3.26 11.11
CA MET A 74 -25.64 3.05 9.65
C MET A 74 -25.41 1.58 9.30
N ARG A 75 -24.61 0.84 10.07
CA ARG A 75 -24.33 -0.59 9.83
C ARG A 75 -25.60 -1.45 9.77
N ASN A 76 -26.67 -1.07 10.47
CA ASN A 76 -27.94 -1.81 10.41
C ASN A 76 -28.63 -1.72 9.04
N TYR A 77 -28.23 -0.77 8.20
CA TYR A 77 -28.78 -0.54 6.86
C TYR A 77 -27.75 -0.79 5.75
N LEU A 78 -26.48 -1.02 6.12
CA LEU A 78 -25.35 -1.16 5.22
C LEU A 78 -24.73 -2.54 5.38
N ASN A 79 -24.54 -3.25 4.26
CA ASN A 79 -23.72 -4.46 4.26
C ASN A 79 -22.22 -4.11 4.13
N LEU A 80 -21.72 -3.23 5.00
CA LEU A 80 -20.35 -2.73 5.00
C LEU A 80 -19.73 -2.84 6.40
N SER A 81 -18.42 -3.05 6.46
CA SER A 81 -17.69 -3.02 7.74
C SER A 81 -17.58 -1.60 8.29
N ASP A 82 -17.44 -1.47 9.62
CA ASP A 82 -17.19 -0.19 10.27
C ASP A 82 -15.99 0.56 9.69
N GLY A 83 -14.94 -0.17 9.35
CA GLY A 83 -13.75 0.39 8.72
C GLY A 83 -14.09 1.07 7.40
N LYS A 84 -14.86 0.40 6.55
CA LYS A 84 -15.25 0.90 5.23
C LYS A 84 -16.22 2.09 5.33
N ILE A 85 -17.20 2.04 6.25
CA ILE A 85 -18.10 3.16 6.51
C ILE A 85 -17.31 4.37 7.00
N ASN A 86 -16.41 4.19 7.97
CA ASN A 86 -15.58 5.27 8.49
C ASN A 86 -14.65 5.86 7.43
N GLN A 87 -14.02 5.03 6.59
CA GLN A 87 -13.16 5.48 5.51
C GLN A 87 -13.95 6.34 4.52
N THR A 88 -15.13 5.87 4.12
CA THR A 88 -16.04 6.58 3.20
C THR A 88 -16.41 7.95 3.75
N LEU A 89 -16.92 8.01 4.98
CA LEU A 89 -17.35 9.25 5.62
C LEU A 89 -16.19 10.25 5.81
N LYS A 90 -15.00 9.76 6.18
CA LYS A 90 -13.80 10.60 6.29
C LYS A 90 -13.43 11.22 4.95
N LEU A 91 -13.38 10.42 3.87
CA LEU A 91 -13.04 10.91 2.53
C LEU A 91 -14.04 11.97 2.07
N LEU A 92 -15.34 11.68 2.20
CA LEU A 92 -16.40 12.63 1.86
C LEU A 92 -16.31 13.92 2.67
N SER A 93 -15.95 13.85 3.96
CA SER A 93 -15.83 15.03 4.82
C SER A 93 -14.67 15.97 4.48
N LEU A 94 -13.70 15.49 3.69
CA LEU A 94 -12.56 16.29 3.23
C LEU A 94 -12.87 17.10 1.96
N GLU A 95 -14.00 16.84 1.29
CA GLU A 95 -14.40 17.61 0.12
C GLU A 95 -14.83 19.03 0.49
N SER A 96 -14.73 19.94 -0.48
CA SER A 96 -15.13 21.32 -0.34
C SER A 96 -16.01 21.73 -1.51
N PRO A 97 -17.33 21.97 -1.29
CA PRO A 97 -18.06 21.78 -0.03
C PRO A 97 -18.24 20.30 0.35
N ALA A 98 -18.23 20.01 1.66
CA ALA A 98 -18.34 18.63 2.15
C ALA A 98 -19.80 18.13 2.07
N PRO A 99 -20.09 17.00 1.40
CA PRO A 99 -21.43 16.38 1.36
C PRO A 99 -21.84 15.77 2.71
N VAL A 100 -20.88 15.50 3.60
CA VAL A 100 -21.14 14.99 4.96
C VAL A 100 -20.31 15.73 6.00
N VAL A 101 -20.87 15.91 7.19
CA VAL A 101 -20.18 16.52 8.34
C VAL A 101 -20.38 15.68 9.59
N LYS A 102 -19.38 15.69 10.48
CA LYS A 102 -19.46 15.01 11.78
C LYS A 102 -19.85 16.00 12.87
N GLN A 103 -20.89 15.67 13.64
CA GLN A 103 -21.28 16.39 14.85
C GLN A 103 -21.41 15.41 16.02
N GLY A 104 -20.56 15.55 17.03
CA GLY A 104 -20.45 14.57 18.12
C GLY A 104 -20.08 13.17 17.58
N SER A 105 -20.91 12.18 17.90
CA SER A 105 -20.76 10.80 17.43
C SER A 105 -21.48 10.51 16.11
N LYS A 106 -22.24 11.47 15.58
CA LYS A 106 -23.11 11.29 14.41
C LYS A 106 -22.60 12.04 13.18
N TRP A 107 -22.92 11.48 12.03
CA TRP A 107 -22.68 12.05 10.70
C TRP A 107 -23.97 12.55 10.11
N PHE A 108 -23.90 13.68 9.43
CA PHE A 108 -25.05 14.37 8.83
C PHE A 108 -24.77 14.60 7.36
N LEU A 109 -25.78 14.42 6.53
CA LEU A 109 -25.76 14.86 5.15
C LEU A 109 -25.88 16.39 5.11
N THR A 110 -25.12 17.04 4.23
CA THR A 110 -25.27 18.48 3.95
C THR A 110 -26.12 18.69 2.70
N THR A 111 -26.35 19.95 2.32
CA THR A 111 -26.98 20.29 1.04
C THR A 111 -26.01 20.25 -0.14
N ALA A 112 -24.72 20.03 0.11
CA ALA A 112 -23.70 19.99 -0.94
C ALA A 112 -23.73 18.62 -1.65
N PRO A 113 -23.86 18.60 -3.00
CA PRO A 113 -23.71 17.36 -3.75
C PRO A 113 -22.25 16.91 -3.75
N LEU A 114 -22.02 15.60 -3.90
CA LEU A 114 -20.68 15.10 -4.19
C LEU A 114 -20.27 15.55 -5.59
N SER A 115 -19.13 16.25 -5.69
CA SER A 115 -18.61 16.74 -6.97
C SER A 115 -17.96 15.61 -7.78
N ASP A 116 -18.12 15.62 -9.11
CA ASP A 116 -17.38 14.74 -10.02
C ASP A 116 -15.85 14.86 -9.87
N LEU A 117 -15.35 16.00 -9.37
CA LEU A 117 -13.94 16.20 -9.05
C LEU A 117 -13.42 15.20 -8.00
N PHE A 118 -14.29 14.71 -7.11
CA PHE A 118 -13.96 13.64 -6.18
C PHE A 118 -13.55 12.37 -6.94
N TRP A 119 -14.36 11.94 -7.92
CA TRP A 119 -14.10 10.74 -8.70
C TRP A 119 -12.89 10.88 -9.62
N GLN A 120 -12.70 12.04 -10.25
CA GLN A 120 -11.48 12.34 -11.01
C GLN A 120 -10.23 12.26 -10.12
N ARG A 121 -10.33 12.72 -8.87
CA ARG A 121 -9.23 12.62 -7.89
C ARG A 121 -8.97 11.17 -7.47
N VAL A 122 -10.02 10.40 -7.20
CA VAL A 122 -9.93 8.96 -6.87
C VAL A 122 -9.25 8.19 -8.00
N GLU A 123 -9.69 8.38 -9.24
CA GLU A 123 -9.12 7.73 -10.42
C GLU A 123 -7.64 8.11 -10.58
N ARG A 124 -7.32 9.41 -10.55
CA ARG A 124 -5.95 9.90 -10.67
C ARG A 124 -5.02 9.31 -9.61
N LEU A 125 -5.44 9.28 -8.35
CA LEU A 125 -4.64 8.73 -7.25
C LEU A 125 -4.49 7.22 -7.36
N THR A 126 -5.53 6.52 -7.82
CA THR A 126 -5.48 5.07 -8.07
C THR A 126 -4.48 4.74 -9.18
N ASN A 127 -4.52 5.49 -10.29
CA ASN A 127 -3.58 5.35 -11.39
C ASN A 127 -2.13 5.65 -10.98
N LEU A 128 -1.91 6.66 -10.13
CA LEU A 128 -0.59 6.94 -9.56
C LEU A 128 -0.06 5.76 -8.75
N ARG A 129 -0.88 5.14 -7.89
CA ARG A 129 -0.45 3.97 -7.12
C ARG A 129 -0.13 2.76 -8.01
N TYR A 130 -0.89 2.55 -9.09
CA TYR A 130 -0.57 1.51 -10.07
C TYR A 130 0.75 1.80 -10.80
N ALA A 131 1.05 3.06 -11.10
CA ALA A 131 2.32 3.45 -11.69
C ALA A 131 3.50 3.21 -10.72
N GLU A 132 3.36 3.60 -9.44
CA GLU A 132 4.36 3.33 -8.40
C GLU A 132 4.60 1.83 -8.22
N HIS A 133 3.52 1.03 -8.23
CA HIS A 133 3.60 -0.42 -8.15
C HIS A 133 4.36 -1.03 -9.34
N ARG A 134 4.04 -0.60 -10.57
CA ARG A 134 4.76 -1.04 -11.77
C ARG A 134 6.23 -0.65 -11.72
N GLN A 135 6.54 0.56 -11.25
CA GLN A 135 7.92 1.01 -11.10
C GLN A 135 8.71 0.10 -10.14
N MET A 136 8.07 -0.38 -9.07
CA MET A 136 8.68 -1.35 -8.16
C MET A 136 8.81 -2.75 -8.78
N GLN A 137 7.87 -3.17 -9.63
CA GLN A 137 8.01 -4.38 -10.44
C GLN A 137 9.23 -4.27 -11.37
N ASP A 138 9.35 -3.16 -12.11
CA ASP A 138 10.49 -2.91 -12.99
C ASP A 138 11.81 -2.96 -12.21
N TYR A 139 11.85 -2.32 -11.03
CA TYR A 139 13.01 -2.35 -10.14
C TYR A 139 13.46 -3.78 -9.79
N THR A 140 12.53 -4.68 -9.48
CA THR A 140 12.86 -6.08 -9.13
C THR A 140 13.38 -6.92 -10.29
N HIS A 141 13.12 -6.51 -11.53
CA HIS A 141 13.58 -7.20 -12.73
C HIS A 141 14.90 -6.64 -13.29
N LEU A 142 15.45 -5.59 -12.68
CA LEU A 142 16.69 -5.00 -13.14
C LEU A 142 17.86 -5.98 -13.00
N PRO A 143 18.81 -5.96 -13.94
CA PRO A 143 20.05 -6.67 -13.78
C PRO A 143 20.86 -6.07 -12.61
N PHE A 144 21.73 -6.91 -12.03
CA PHE A 144 22.61 -6.48 -10.95
C PHE A 144 23.44 -5.26 -11.35
N GLY A 145 23.47 -4.25 -10.49
CA GLY A 145 24.22 -3.01 -10.68
C GLY A 145 23.45 -1.85 -11.28
N GLU A 146 22.29 -2.07 -11.91
CA GLU A 146 21.46 -0.98 -12.45
C GLU A 146 20.52 -0.33 -11.42
N HIS A 147 20.43 -0.94 -10.24
CA HIS A 147 19.43 -0.61 -9.23
C HIS A 147 19.59 0.82 -8.68
N MET A 148 20.80 1.27 -8.36
CA MET A 148 21.01 2.62 -7.82
C MET A 148 20.70 3.71 -8.84
N ALA A 149 21.04 3.50 -10.12
CA ALA A 149 20.71 4.43 -11.20
C ALA A 149 19.20 4.56 -11.37
N PHE A 150 18.47 3.45 -11.27
CA PHE A 150 17.02 3.47 -11.28
C PHE A 150 16.43 4.28 -10.13
N LEU A 151 16.88 4.04 -8.89
CA LEU A 151 16.38 4.77 -7.71
C LEU A 151 16.66 6.28 -7.80
N ILE A 152 17.85 6.67 -8.25
CA ILE A 152 18.23 8.08 -8.37
C ILE A 152 17.42 8.77 -9.47
N ARG A 153 17.22 8.12 -10.64
CA ARG A 153 16.38 8.66 -11.71
C ARG A 153 14.92 8.83 -11.27
N ALA A 154 14.40 7.87 -10.52
CA ALA A 154 13.05 7.94 -9.97
C ALA A 154 12.84 9.10 -8.96
N LEU A 155 13.92 9.66 -8.45
CA LEU A 155 13.95 10.80 -7.51
C LEU A 155 14.41 12.10 -8.19
N ASP A 156 14.41 12.13 -9.53
CA ASP A 156 14.89 13.26 -10.34
C ASP A 156 16.35 13.67 -10.03
N GLY A 157 17.17 12.71 -9.61
CA GLY A 157 18.58 12.92 -9.29
C GLY A 157 19.53 12.69 -10.47
N ASP A 158 20.77 13.18 -10.34
CA ASP A 158 21.82 13.04 -11.35
C ASP A 158 22.50 11.65 -11.27
N VAL A 159 22.34 10.87 -12.33
CA VAL A 159 22.90 9.51 -12.42
C VAL A 159 24.39 9.47 -12.77
N ASN A 160 24.98 10.60 -13.20
CA ASN A 160 26.40 10.65 -13.59
C ASN A 160 27.36 10.51 -12.40
N GLN A 161 26.84 10.60 -11.18
CA GLN A 161 27.62 10.51 -9.95
C GLN A 161 27.65 9.07 -9.38
N ILE A 162 27.08 8.10 -10.09
CA ILE A 162 26.94 6.73 -9.62
C ILE A 162 28.17 5.91 -10.02
N SER A 163 28.87 5.38 -9.02
CA SER A 163 29.93 4.40 -9.22
C SER A 163 29.35 3.00 -9.45
N THR A 164 30.08 2.16 -10.18
CA THR A 164 29.74 0.74 -10.32
C THR A 164 29.77 0.04 -8.95
N PRO A 165 28.96 -1.01 -8.74
CA PRO A 165 29.00 -1.77 -7.50
C PRO A 165 30.41 -2.33 -7.25
N GLY A 166 31.00 -2.04 -6.08
CA GLY A 166 32.30 -2.58 -5.68
C GLY A 166 32.26 -4.05 -5.21
N LEU A 167 31.06 -4.65 -5.15
CA LEU A 167 30.84 -6.04 -4.80
C LEU A 167 30.22 -6.81 -5.99
N PRO A 168 30.56 -8.09 -6.19
CA PRO A 168 29.96 -8.91 -7.24
C PRO A 168 28.49 -9.27 -6.93
N PRO A 169 27.70 -9.72 -7.92
CA PRO A 169 26.36 -10.24 -7.66
C PRO A 169 26.40 -11.43 -6.70
N LEU A 170 25.39 -11.53 -5.83
CA LEU A 170 25.22 -12.71 -4.97
C LEU A 170 24.89 -13.95 -5.82
N PRO A 171 25.38 -15.14 -5.43
CA PRO A 171 25.08 -16.37 -6.14
C PRO A 171 23.58 -16.71 -6.03
N VAL A 172 22.98 -17.08 -7.15
CA VAL A 172 21.58 -17.56 -7.23
C VAL A 172 21.45 -19.06 -7.01
N SER A 173 22.58 -19.79 -7.03
CA SER A 173 22.63 -21.21 -6.67
C SER A 173 23.00 -21.36 -5.20
N THR A 174 22.39 -22.34 -4.54
CA THR A 174 22.67 -22.68 -3.14
C THR A 174 22.96 -24.18 -3.01
N ASN A 175 23.70 -24.56 -1.97
CA ASN A 175 24.03 -25.96 -1.72
C ASN A 175 22.75 -26.76 -1.39
N PRO A 176 22.45 -27.85 -2.11
CA PRO A 176 21.27 -28.69 -1.84
C PRO A 176 21.17 -29.20 -0.40
N LEU A 177 22.31 -29.37 0.29
CA LEU A 177 22.34 -29.75 1.70
C LEU A 177 21.72 -28.67 2.60
N TYR A 178 22.02 -27.39 2.35
CA TYR A 178 21.42 -26.29 3.11
C TYR A 178 19.92 -26.17 2.85
N ILE A 179 19.46 -26.43 1.62
CA ILE A 179 18.01 -26.50 1.32
C ILE A 179 17.35 -27.59 2.17
N ARG A 180 17.91 -28.79 2.22
CA ARG A 180 17.36 -29.90 3.02
C ARG A 180 17.29 -29.54 4.51
N GLN A 181 18.38 -28.99 5.06
CA GLN A 181 18.43 -28.56 6.45
C GLN A 181 17.39 -27.48 6.78
N ALA A 182 17.22 -26.49 5.89
CA ALA A 182 16.21 -25.45 6.05
C ALA A 182 14.78 -26.02 6.02
N VAL A 183 14.48 -26.93 5.10
CA VAL A 183 13.17 -27.60 5.02
C VAL A 183 12.89 -28.42 6.28
N GLU A 184 13.86 -29.18 6.78
CA GLU A 184 13.73 -29.92 8.03
C GLU A 184 13.45 -29.00 9.23
N PHE A 185 14.16 -27.87 9.30
CA PHE A 185 13.95 -26.87 10.35
C PHE A 185 12.53 -26.28 10.32
N LEU A 186 12.06 -25.87 9.14
CA LEU A 186 10.71 -25.31 8.97
C LEU A 186 9.61 -26.32 9.33
N ARG A 187 9.78 -27.59 8.96
CA ARG A 187 8.81 -28.66 9.29
C ARG A 187 8.74 -28.98 10.79
N ARG A 188 9.80 -28.72 11.55
CA ARG A 188 9.82 -28.89 13.01
C ARG A 188 9.16 -27.73 13.76
N SER A 189 8.92 -26.61 13.07
CA SER A 189 8.38 -25.40 13.67
C SER A 189 6.87 -25.34 13.44
N SER A 190 6.07 -25.82 14.40
CA SER A 190 4.63 -25.57 14.41
C SER A 190 4.38 -24.16 14.95
N ILE A 191 3.95 -23.24 14.09
CA ILE A 191 3.47 -21.92 14.52
C ILE A 191 1.94 -22.02 14.65
N PRO A 192 1.38 -22.10 15.87
CA PRO A 192 -0.07 -22.07 16.04
C PRO A 192 -0.59 -20.70 15.58
N ILE A 193 -1.48 -20.69 14.59
CA ILE A 193 -2.18 -19.48 14.16
C ILE A 193 -3.46 -19.42 14.98
N GLU A 194 -3.44 -18.60 16.03
CA GLU A 194 -4.63 -18.34 16.83
C GLU A 194 -5.71 -17.69 15.96
N PRO A 195 -6.98 -18.14 16.03
CA PRO A 195 -8.07 -17.51 15.32
C PRO A 195 -8.20 -16.04 15.76
N ARG A 196 -8.55 -15.16 14.82
CA ARG A 196 -8.83 -13.75 15.15
C ARG A 196 -9.91 -13.70 16.24
N LYS A 197 -9.60 -13.02 17.35
CA LYS A 197 -10.59 -12.71 18.40
C LYS A 197 -11.70 -11.89 17.75
N GLN A 198 -12.93 -12.43 17.78
CA GLN A 198 -14.14 -11.74 17.33
C GLN A 198 -14.50 -10.61 18.29
#